data_AF-A0A2N1GC34-F1
#
_entry.id   AF-A0A2N1GC34-F1
#
_cell.length_a   1.000
_cell.length_b   1.000
_cell.length_c   1.000
_cell.angle_alpha   90.00
_cell.angle_beta   90.00
_cell.angle_gamma   90.00
#
_symmetry.space_group_name_H-M   'P 1'
#
loop_
_entity.id
_entity.type
_entity.pdbx_description
1 polymer ?
#
loop_
_entity_poly.entity_id
_entity_poly.type
_entity_poly.pdbx_seq_one_letter_code
_entity_poly.pdbx_strand_id
1 'polypeptide(L)'
;AEKGYKSADMFQKLGNAYYFNGELKESSRWYGELFAMTTDLERVYYYRYAQSLRFTGEKEKGDEMMAIFDEMLENNTDKKN
;
A
#
# COMPACT_ATOMS: atom_id res chain seq x y z
N ALA A 1 -3.48 23.45 -2.98
CA ALA A 1 -2.87 22.10 -2.93
C ALA A 1 -3.29 21.27 -1.70
N GLU A 2 -4.36 21.64 -0.98
CA GLU A 2 -4.71 21.00 0.32
C GLU A 2 -5.62 19.77 0.21
N LYS A 3 -6.39 19.66 -0.88
CA LYS A 3 -7.39 18.57 -1.04
C LYS A 3 -6.74 17.20 -1.24
N GLY A 4 -5.60 17.14 -1.94
CA GLY A 4 -4.88 15.90 -2.20
C GLY A 4 -4.29 15.26 -0.94
N TYR A 5 -3.65 16.05 -0.07
CA TYR A 5 -3.10 15.56 1.19
C TYR A 5 -4.17 15.03 2.15
N LYS A 6 -5.32 15.72 2.25
CA LYS A 6 -6.42 15.28 3.12
C LYS A 6 -7.03 13.96 2.66
N SER A 7 -7.15 13.75 1.35
CA SER A 7 -7.67 12.50 0.79
C SER A 7 -6.67 11.35 0.92
N ALA A 8 -5.37 11.59 0.75
CA ALA A 8 -4.35 10.56 0.95
C ALA A 8 -4.32 10.04 2.41
N ASP A 9 -4.31 10.93 3.41
CA ASP A 9 -4.38 10.53 4.83
C ASP A 9 -5.68 9.76 5.15
N MET A 10 -6.80 10.18 4.57
CA MET A 10 -8.08 9.49 4.72
C MET A 10 -8.03 8.06 4.15
N PHE A 11 -7.51 7.88 2.93
CA PHE A 11 -7.40 6.57 2.30
C PHE A 11 -6.38 5.66 2.99
N GLN A 12 -5.28 6.21 3.52
CA GLN A 12 -4.36 5.47 4.38
C GLN A 12 -5.07 4.91 5.62
N LYS A 13 -5.85 5.75 6.32
CA LYS A 13 -6.59 5.33 7.52
C LYS A 13 -7.66 4.28 7.21
N LEU A 14 -8.40 4.46 6.13
CA LEU A 14 -9.41 3.47 5.70
C LEU A 14 -8.76 2.14 5.31
N GLY A 15 -7.77 2.17 4.41
CA GLY A 15 -7.03 0.97 4.01
C GLY A 15 -6.45 0.22 5.21
N ASN A 16 -5.84 0.94 6.16
CA ASN A 16 -5.32 0.35 7.40
C ASN A 16 -6.43 -0.27 8.25
N ALA A 17 -7.54 0.44 8.48
CA ALA A 17 -8.64 -0.06 9.31
C ALA A 17 -9.21 -1.37 8.75
N TYR A 18 -9.50 -1.42 7.45
CA TYR A 18 -10.00 -2.61 6.79
C TYR A 18 -8.97 -3.74 6.79
N TYR A 19 -7.70 -3.43 6.53
CA TYR A 19 -6.62 -4.40 6.56
C TYR A 19 -6.50 -5.09 7.93
N PHE A 20 -6.48 -4.30 9.02
CA PHE A 20 -6.36 -4.84 10.38
C PHE A 20 -7.61 -5.58 10.85
N ASN A 21 -8.78 -5.27 10.29
CA ASN A 21 -10.01 -6.02 10.53
C ASN A 21 -10.12 -7.30 9.71
N GLY A 22 -9.15 -7.60 8.84
CA GLY A 22 -9.17 -8.76 7.94
C GLY A 22 -10.09 -8.58 6.72
N GLU A 23 -10.66 -7.38 6.53
CA GLU A 23 -11.52 -7.03 5.40
C GLU A 23 -10.66 -6.64 4.18
N LEU A 24 -9.87 -7.60 3.71
CA LEU A 24 -8.84 -7.38 2.69
C LEU A 24 -9.37 -6.90 1.34
N LYS A 25 -10.65 -7.20 1.04
CA LYS A 25 -11.31 -6.70 -0.17
C LYS A 25 -11.57 -5.19 -0.13
N GLU A 26 -12.04 -4.67 1.00
CA GLU A 26 -12.23 -3.22 1.15
C GLU A 26 -10.88 -2.52 1.32
N SER A 27 -9.94 -3.17 2.01
CA SER A 27 -8.55 -2.72 2.10
C SER A 27 -7.92 -2.50 0.71
N SER A 28 -8.03 -3.48 -0.20
CA SER A 28 -7.44 -3.34 -1.55
C SER A 28 -8.07 -2.19 -2.33
N ARG A 29 -9.37 -1.95 -2.17
CA ARG A 29 -10.06 -0.81 -2.78
C ARG A 29 -9.50 0.52 -2.30
N TRP A 30 -9.41 0.75 -0.98
CA TRP A 30 -8.96 2.04 -0.44
C TRP A 30 -7.47 2.28 -0.66
N TYR A 31 -6.64 1.24 -0.59
CA TYR A 31 -5.25 1.37 -1.01
C TYR A 31 -5.16 1.66 -2.51
N GLY A 32 -6.01 1.05 -3.36
CA GLY A 32 -6.07 1.39 -4.78
C GLY A 32 -6.30 2.88 -5.03
N GLU A 33 -7.26 3.48 -4.33
CA GLU A 33 -7.50 4.94 -4.40
C GLU A 33 -6.30 5.74 -3.90
N LEU A 34 -5.66 5.32 -2.80
CA LEU A 34 -4.45 5.95 -2.28
C LEU A 34 -3.30 5.94 -3.31
N PHE A 35 -3.04 4.77 -3.92
CA PHE A 35 -1.97 4.59 -4.91
C PHE A 35 -2.27 5.30 -6.24
N ALA A 36 -3.54 5.50 -6.58
CA ALA A 36 -3.94 6.33 -7.72
C ALA A 36 -3.65 7.83 -7.48
N MET A 37 -3.58 8.26 -6.22
CA MET A 37 -3.27 9.64 -5.86
C MET A 37 -1.77 9.92 -5.72
N THR A 38 -1.04 8.99 -5.11
CA THR A 38 0.40 9.14 -4.85
C THR A 38 1.07 7.78 -4.66
N THR A 39 2.32 7.70 -5.08
CA THR A 39 3.22 6.58 -4.79
C THR A 39 4.32 6.96 -3.80
N ASP A 40 4.36 8.23 -3.36
CA ASP A 40 5.24 8.70 -2.28
C ASP A 40 4.66 8.28 -0.93
N LEU A 41 4.80 7.00 -0.62
CA LEU A 41 4.24 6.33 0.54
C LEU A 41 5.31 5.50 1.23
N GLU A 42 5.13 5.27 2.53
CA GLU A 42 5.97 4.34 3.27
C GLU A 42 5.82 2.92 2.72
N ARG A 43 6.93 2.17 2.73
CA ARG A 43 6.99 0.78 2.24
C ARG A 43 5.89 -0.13 2.83
N VAL A 44 5.46 0.12 4.06
CA VAL A 44 4.40 -0.66 4.71
C VAL A 44 3.08 -0.64 3.91
N TYR A 45 2.79 0.44 3.19
CA TYR A 45 1.60 0.55 2.35
C TYR A 45 1.68 -0.32 1.10
N TYR A 46 2.87 -0.46 0.51
CA TYR A 46 3.12 -1.40 -0.60
C TYR A 46 2.89 -2.83 -0.16
N TYR A 47 3.43 -3.22 1.01
CA TYR A 47 3.21 -4.55 1.58
C TYR A 47 1.74 -4.86 1.88
N ARG A 48 1.04 -3.95 2.57
CA ARG A 48 -0.38 -4.13 2.93
C ARG A 48 -1.27 -4.17 1.69
N TYR A 49 -0.98 -3.32 0.69
CA TYR A 49 -1.71 -3.32 -0.56
C TYR A 49 -1.47 -4.61 -1.34
N ALA A 50 -0.22 -5.05 -1.47
CA ALA A 50 0.16 -6.31 -2.10
C ALA A 50 -0.59 -7.50 -1.50
N GLN A 51 -0.64 -7.62 -0.17
CA GLN A 51 -1.38 -8.70 0.49
C GLN A 51 -2.89 -8.62 0.25
N SER A 52 -3.44 -7.40 0.27
CA SER A 52 -4.87 -7.18 0.00
C SER A 52 -5.22 -7.59 -1.43
N LEU A 53 -4.39 -7.24 -2.42
CA LEU A 53 -4.54 -7.59 -3.83
C LEU A 53 -4.47 -9.10 -4.07
N ARG A 54 -3.49 -9.78 -3.47
CA ARG A 54 -3.35 -11.23 -3.59
C ARG A 54 -4.58 -11.96 -3.02
N PHE A 55 -5.16 -11.45 -1.94
CA PHE A 55 -6.41 -11.97 -1.38
C PHE A 55 -7.61 -11.76 -2.31
N THR A 56 -7.71 -10.62 -2.98
CA THR A 56 -8.80 -10.36 -3.95
C THR A 56 -8.61 -11.05 -5.30
N GLY A 57 -7.48 -11.73 -5.53
CA GLY A 57 -7.16 -12.43 -6.77
C GLY A 57 -6.36 -11.62 -7.77
N GLU A 58 -6.04 -10.36 -7.47
CA GLU A 58 -5.16 -9.49 -8.27
C GLU A 58 -3.68 -9.83 -8.00
N LYS A 59 -3.31 -11.08 -8.25
CA LYS A 59 -2.00 -11.63 -7.87
C LYS A 59 -0.84 -10.92 -8.56
N GLU A 60 -0.95 -10.65 -9.86
CA GLU A 60 0.11 -10.00 -10.64
C GLU A 60 0.45 -8.62 -10.06
N LYS A 61 -0.56 -7.77 -9.88
CA LYS A 61 -0.40 -6.46 -9.24
C LYS A 61 0.08 -6.57 -7.80
N GLY A 62 -0.39 -7.58 -7.07
CA GLY A 62 0.09 -7.85 -5.71
C GLY A 62 1.57 -8.20 -5.67
N ASP A 63 2.05 -9.00 -6.60
CA ASP A 63 3.46 -9.40 -6.71
C ASP A 63 4.33 -8.22 -7.17
N GLU A 64 3.85 -7.35 -8.06
CA GLU A 64 4.51 -6.09 -8.43
C GLU A 64 4.71 -5.17 -7.20
N MET A 65 3.66 -4.95 -6.41
CA MET A 65 3.75 -4.12 -5.21
C MET A 65 4.70 -4.73 -4.15
N MET A 66 4.78 -6.06 -4.08
CA MET A 66 5.71 -6.75 -3.19
C MET A 66 7.16 -6.59 -3.66
N ALA A 67 7.41 -6.68 -4.97
CA ALA A 67 8.74 -6.44 -5.52
C ALA A 67 9.26 -5.03 -5.20
N ILE A 68 8.40 -4.01 -5.28
CA ILE A 68 8.75 -2.63 -4.88
C ILE A 68 9.02 -2.57 -3.38
N PHE A 69 8.23 -3.24 -2.55
CA PHE A 69 8.47 -3.31 -1.10
C PHE A 69 9.84 -3.92 -0.75
N ASP A 70 10.23 -4.98 -1.46
CA ASP A 70 11.51 -5.67 -1.30
C ASP A 70 12.67 -4.78 -1.76
N GLU A 71 12.56 -4.12 -2.92
CA GLU A 71 13.54 -3.14 -3.39
C GLU A 71 13.72 -1.98 -2.38
N MET A 72 12.62 -1.48 -1.82
CA MET A 72 12.67 -0.47 -0.76
C MET A 72 13.24 -1.00 0.56
N LEU A 73 13.20 -2.32 0.81
CA LEU A 73 13.85 -2.94 1.97
C LEU A 73 15.36 -2.92 1.80
N GLU A 74 15.83 -3.44 0.66
CA GLU A 74 17.24 -3.63 0.32
C GLU A 74 17.98 -2.28 0.33
N ASN A 75 17.39 -1.28 -0.34
CA ASN A 75 17.90 0.09 -0.38
C ASN A 75 17.99 0.77 1.01
N ASN A 76 17.17 0.36 1.98
CA ASN A 76 17.23 0.87 3.35
C ASN A 76 18.25 0.10 4.22
N THR A 77 18.51 -1.18 3.93
CA THR A 77 19.52 -1.98 4.64
C THR A 77 20.95 -1.64 4.24
N ASP A 78 21.16 -1.16 3.01
CA ASP A 78 22.50 -0.82 2.51
C ASP A 78 23.08 0.49 3.07
N LYS A 79 22.25 1.35 3.68
CA LYS A 79 22.71 2.60 4.34
C LYS A 79 23.26 2.40 5.77
N LYS A 80 23.46 1.15 6.20
CA LYS A 80 23.95 0.82 7.55
C LYS A 80 25.38 0.28 7.62
N ASN A 81 26.12 0.26 6.50
CA ASN A 81 27.53 -0.15 6.48
C ASN A 81 28.48 1.03 6.24
#